data_AF-A0A2P5ABI0-F1
#
_entry.id   AF-A0A2P5ABI0-F1
#
_cell.length_a   1.000
_cell.length_b   1.000
_cell.length_c   1.000
_cell.angle_alpha   90.00
_cell.angle_beta   90.00
_cell.angle_gamma   90.00
#
_symmetry.space_group_name_H-M   'P 1'
#
loop_
_entity.id
_entity.type
_entity.pdbx_description
1 polymer ?
#
loop_
_entity_poly.entity_id
_entity_poly.type
_entity_poly.pdbx_seq_one_letter_code
_entity_poly.pdbx_strand_id
1 'polypeptide(L)' 'MQEGCKGLLYMVLHARVVLDLCERHEQEISFEQVEGDFDSFQGKWLLEQLGSHHTLLKYTVESKMHKDTFLSEAIMEE' A
#
# COMPACT_ATOMS: atom_id res chain seq x y z
N MET A 1 42.69 2.07 18.69
CA MET A 1 42.26 1.07 17.69
C MET A 1 40.77 0.89 17.89
N GLN A 2 39.95 1.33 16.93
CA GLN A 2 38.49 1.23 17.02
C GLN A 2 38.04 0.38 15.84
N GLU A 3 37.64 -0.85 16.13
CA GLU A 3 36.99 -1.71 15.15
C GLU A 3 35.52 -1.34 15.11
N GLY A 4 35.05 -0.88 13.95
CA GLY A 4 33.63 -0.67 13.69
C GLY A 4 33.06 -1.93 13.05
N CYS A 5 32.15 -2.61 13.75
CA CYS A 5 31.35 -3.68 13.19
C CYS A 5 29.93 -3.14 12.95
N LYS A 6 29.55 -2.92 11.69
CA LYS A 6 28.18 -2.55 11.30
C LYS A 6 27.53 -3.76 10.63
N GLY A 7 26.73 -4.51 11.37
CA GLY A 7 25.82 -5.51 10.80
C GLY A 7 24.62 -4.79 10.19
N LEU A 8 24.55 -4.74 8.86
CA LEU A 8 23.40 -4.18 8.15
C LEU A 8 22.20 -5.14 8.36
N LEU A 9 21.18 -4.73 9.11
CA LEU A 9 19.96 -5.52 9.27
C LEU A 9 19.12 -5.38 7.99
N TYR A 10 19.03 -6.45 7.21
CA TYR A 10 18.06 -6.55 6.12
C TYR A 10 16.65 -6.66 6.74
N MET A 11 15.92 -5.54 6.82
CA MET A 11 14.51 -5.58 7.19
C MET A 11 13.68 -6.03 6.00
N VAL A 12 12.84 -7.04 6.21
CA VAL A 12 11.81 -7.46 5.26
C VAL A 12 10.46 -7.12 5.87
N LEU A 13 9.74 -6.19 5.25
CA LEU A 13 8.37 -5.86 5.64
C LEU A 13 7.39 -6.76 4.87
N HIS A 14 6.48 -7.38 5.60
CA HIS A 14 5.38 -8.15 5.02
C HIS A 14 4.07 -7.55 5.52
N ALA A 15 3.14 -7.28 4.61
CA ALA A 15 1.81 -6.79 4.93
C ALA A 15 0.77 -7.58 4.13
N ARG A 16 -0.33 -7.97 4.78
CA ARG A 16 -1.48 -8.67 4.22
C ARG A 16 -2.70 -7.76 4.26
N VAL A 17 -3.46 -7.78 3.18
CA VAL A 17 -4.75 -7.09 3.07
C VAL A 17 -5.73 -8.02 2.35
N VAL A 18 -6.93 -8.17 2.91
CA VAL A 18 -8.11 -8.78 2.32
C VAL A 18 -9.04 -7.64 1.91
N LEU A 19 -9.41 -7.62 0.64
CA LEU A 19 -10.19 -6.54 0.04
C LEU A 19 -11.61 -7.00 -0.25
N ASP A 20 -12.59 -6.16 0.08
CA ASP A 20 -13.91 -6.21 -0.54
C ASP A 20 -13.93 -5.31 -1.77
N LEU A 21 -14.62 -5.74 -2.81
CA LEU A 21 -14.62 -5.10 -4.13
C LEU A 21 -16.04 -4.71 -4.53
N CYS A 22 -16.20 -3.50 -5.03
CA CYS A 22 -17.43 -3.02 -5.65
C CYS A 22 -17.14 -2.56 -7.08
N GLU A 23 -17.77 -3.19 -8.06
CA GLU A 23 -17.58 -2.92 -9.48
C GLU A 23 -18.78 -2.15 -10.07
N ARG A 24 -18.47 -1.05 -10.76
CA ARG A 24 -19.34 -0.42 -11.76
C ARG A 24 -18.80 -0.76 -13.14
N HIS A 25 -19.52 -1.63 -13.83
CA HIS A 25 -19.10 -2.21 -15.11
C HIS A 25 -18.56 -1.15 -16.09
N GLU A 26 -17.36 -1.42 -16.63
CA GLU A 26 -16.63 -0.55 -17.57
C GLU A 26 -16.30 0.88 -17.08
N GLN A 27 -16.49 1.18 -15.79
CA GLN A 27 -16.28 2.53 -15.25
C GLN A 27 -15.31 2.56 -14.07
N GLU A 28 -15.56 1.75 -13.04
CA GLU A 28 -14.79 1.82 -11.80
C GLU A 28 -14.82 0.48 -11.08
N ILE A 29 -13.69 0.10 -10.50
CA ILE A 29 -13.62 -0.94 -9.48
C ILE A 29 -13.05 -0.29 -8.23
N SER A 30 -13.88 -0.11 -7.21
CA SER A 30 -13.46 0.39 -5.90
C SER A 30 -13.19 -0.78 -4.95
N PHE A 31 -12.25 -0.60 -4.05
CA PHE A 31 -11.90 -1.58 -3.04
C PHE A 31 -11.70 -0.95 -1.68
N GLU A 32 -12.05 -1.70 -0.65
CA GLU A 32 -11.78 -1.36 0.75
C GLU A 32 -11.29 -2.59 1.50
N GLN A 33 -10.42 -2.36 2.48
CA GLN A 33 -9.95 -3.42 3.35
C GLN A 33 -11.06 -3.85 4.31
N VAL A 34 -11.27 -5.16 4.38
CA VAL A 34 -12.12 -5.79 5.39
C VAL A 34 -11.31 -6.52 6.46
N GLU A 35 -10.08 -6.92 6.15
CA GLU A 35 -9.13 -7.53 7.10
C GLU A 35 -7.70 -7.24 6.64
N GLY A 36 -6.76 -6.95 7.53
CA GLY A 36 -5.37 -6.76 7.15
C GLY A 36 -4.53 -6.04 8.19
N ASP A 37 -3.28 -5.76 7.80
CA ASP A 37 -2.26 -5.16 8.67
C ASP A 37 -2.32 -3.62 8.71
N PHE A 38 -3.21 -2.99 7.92
CA PHE A 38 -3.38 -1.54 7.89
C PHE A 38 -4.57 -1.12 8.78
N ASP A 39 -4.53 0.12 9.29
CA ASP A 39 -5.71 0.75 9.91
C ASP A 39 -6.82 0.97 8.86
N SER A 40 -6.42 1.36 7.66
CA SER A 40 -7.31 1.49 6.51
C SER A 40 -6.51 1.31 5.23
N PHE A 41 -7.05 0.57 4.27
CA PHE A 41 -6.50 0.46 2.93
C PHE A 41 -7.65 0.46 1.94
N GLN A 42 -7.72 1.49 1.12
CA GLN A 42 -8.81 1.67 0.17
C GLN A 42 -8.29 2.28 -1.11
N GLY A 43 -9.09 2.21 -2.15
CA GLY A 43 -8.72 2.80 -3.41
C GLY A 43 -9.68 2.41 -4.51
N LYS A 44 -9.28 2.76 -5.72
CA LYS A 44 -10.08 2.46 -6.89
C LYS A 44 -9.26 2.48 -8.16
N TRP A 45 -9.76 1.70 -9.12
CA TRP A 45 -9.39 1.75 -10.52
C TRP A 45 -10.51 2.43 -11.29
N LEU A 46 -10.18 3.44 -12.08
CA LEU A 46 -11.09 4.16 -12.96
C LEU A 46 -10.73 3.84 -14.41
N LEU A 47 -11.72 3.42 -15.18
CA LEU A 47 -11.61 3.18 -16.61
C LEU A 47 -12.24 4.36 -17.33
N GLU A 48 -11.43 5.06 -18.12
CA GLU A 48 -11.88 6.16 -18.96
C GLU A 48 -11.55 5.88 -20.42
N GLN A 49 -12.38 6.37 -21.34
CA GLN A 49 -12.06 6.26 -22.76
C GLN A 49 -10.90 7.20 -23.12
N LEU A 50 -9.91 6.68 -23.86
CA LEU A 50 -8.78 7.44 -24.40
C LEU A 50 -8.80 7.37 -25.93
N GLY A 51 -9.58 8.25 -26.54
CA GLY A 51 -9.87 8.20 -27.98
C GLY A 51 -10.71 6.98 -28.37
N SER A 52 -10.73 6.62 -29.64
CA SER A 52 -11.66 5.59 -30.16
C SER A 52 -11.24 4.14 -29.87
N HIS A 53 -9.98 3.90 -29.51
CA HIS A 53 -9.40 2.54 -29.43
C HIS A 53 -8.60 2.25 -28.16
N HIS A 54 -8.47 3.20 -27.24
CA HIS A 54 -7.72 2.99 -26.01
C HIS A 54 -8.59 3.25 -24.79
N THR A 55 -8.25 2.57 -23.70
CA THR A 55 -8.83 2.79 -22.38
C THR A 55 -7.71 3.29 -21.46
N LEU A 56 -7.95 4.41 -20.80
CA LEU A 56 -7.08 4.93 -19.76
C LEU A 56 -7.50 4.32 -18.42
N LEU A 57 -6.58 3.59 -17.80
CA LEU A 57 -6.73 3.09 -16.45
C LEU A 57 -6.04 4.06 -15.48
N LYS A 58 -6.82 4.72 -14.62
CA LYS A 58 -6.30 5.51 -13.50
C LYS A 58 -6.44 4.71 -12.21
N TYR A 59 -5.51 4.85 -11.29
CA TYR A 59 -5.61 4.23 -9.98
C TYR A 59 -5.37 5.24 -8.86
N THR A 60 -6.03 5.04 -7.73
CA THR A 60 -5.80 5.79 -6.50
C THR A 60 -5.79 4.81 -5.35
N VAL A 61 -4.82 4.97 -4.45
CA VAL A 61 -4.67 4.14 -3.25
C VAL A 61 -4.45 5.07 -2.07
N GLU A 62 -5.25 4.86 -1.03
CA GLU A 62 -5.13 5.52 0.26
C GLU A 62 -4.90 4.45 1.31
N SER A 63 -3.77 4.53 1.99
CA SER A 63 -3.42 3.60 3.04
C SER A 63 -3.03 4.35 4.32
N LYS A 64 -3.45 3.80 5.44
CA LYS A 64 -3.07 4.24 6.77
C LYS A 64 -2.47 3.06 7.48
N MET A 65 -1.19 3.14 7.74
CA MET A 65 -0.48 2.15 8.53
C MET A 65 -0.83 2.33 10.01
N HIS A 66 -0.89 1.24 10.75
CA HIS A 66 -1.05 1.31 12.19
C HIS A 66 0.15 2.08 12.78
N LYS A 67 -0.13 2.99 13.72
CA LYS A 67 0.91 3.87 14.29
C LYS A 67 2.05 3.10 14.95
N ASP A 68 1.76 1.88 15.41
CA ASP A 68 2.71 1.01 16.11
C ASP A 68 3.43 0.02 15.15
N THR A 69 3.13 0.05 13.85
CA THR A 69 3.79 -0.83 12.86
C THR A 69 5.12 -0.25 12.36
N PHE A 70 5.37 1.04 12.58
CA PHE A 70 6.68 1.63 12.36
C PHE A 70 7.41 1.84 13.69
N LEU A 71 8.35 0.93 13.93
CA LEU A 71 9.51 1.02 14.82
C LEU A 71 9.27 0.68 16.29
N SER A 72 9.84 -0.45 16.72
CA SER A 72 10.70 -0.36 17.92
C SER A 72 11.68 0.78 17.67
N GLU A 73 11.66 1.84 18.48
CA GLU A 73 12.46 3.09 18.42
C GLU A 73 13.98 2.92 18.23
N ALA A 74 14.49 1.69 18.14
CA ALA A 74 15.90 1.35 18.09
C ALA A 74 16.60 1.53 16.72
N ILE A 75 15.93 2.02 15.66
CA ILE A 75 16.54 2.17 14.32
C ILE A 75 16.30 3.55 13.70
N MET A 76 16.27 4.58 14.53
CA MET A 76 16.43 5.95 14.05
C MET A 76 17.62 6.56 14.77
N GLU A 77 18.77 6.62 14.10
CA GLU A 77 19.84 7.53 14.49
C GLU A 77 20.06 8.56 13.36
N GLU A 78 20.39 9.76 13.84
CA GLU A 78 20.43 11.10 13.22
C GLU A 78 21.22 11.26 11.91
#